data_AF-A0A2T2U5K2-F1
#
_entry.id   AF-A0A2T2U5K2-F1
#
_cell.length_a   1.000
_cell.length_b   1.000
_cell.length_c   1.000
_cell.angle_alpha   90.00
_cell.angle_beta   90.00
_cell.angle_gamma   90.00
#
_symmetry.space_group_name_H-M   'P 1'
#
loop_
_entity.id
_entity.type
_entity.pdbx_description
1 polymer ?
#
loop_
_entity_poly.entity_id
_entity_poly.type
_entity_poly.pdbx_seq_one_letter_code
_entity_poly.pdbx_strand_id
1 'polypeptide(L)'
;MPDAPSKQKRRDRARPRRQRNEQDDEKGALREWVDPIVFAVVVVLIVRAFFVDMFQIPTPSMEKNLLVGDYLFVSKLHYGYRTPITLGIPFTQIYVPGVRLPHTRLPGFDDVDRGDAVVFNYPADPHPVDRKMHYIKRVIGMPGDTLSVRDKVVHIDGEPRPLGKKMEQQWTAYKSDPRVRLSGRRLARIGVDSAWATRSPTKVRVNATTSAARRLQALAYIDSVRAFIADRRTADYQLFPPGRNYS
;
A
#
# COMPACT_ATOMS: atom_id res chain seq x y z
N MET A 1 60.43 -93.17 -28.63
CA MET A 1 60.05 -91.80 -29.03
C MET A 1 58.52 -91.71 -29.00
N PRO A 2 57.94 -90.61 -28.48
CA PRO A 2 57.53 -90.57 -27.07
C PRO A 2 56.09 -90.08 -26.80
N ASP A 3 55.58 -90.58 -25.66
CA ASP A 3 54.74 -90.01 -24.59
C ASP A 3 53.69 -88.89 -24.80
N ALA A 4 52.50 -89.21 -24.29
CA ALA A 4 51.44 -88.28 -23.89
C ALA A 4 51.83 -87.43 -22.66
N PRO A 5 51.15 -86.30 -22.44
CA PRO A 5 50.67 -86.00 -21.09
C PRO A 5 49.28 -85.30 -21.03
N SER A 6 48.92 -84.92 -19.81
CA SER A 6 47.57 -84.80 -19.23
C SER A 6 47.23 -83.40 -18.70
N LYS A 7 45.91 -83.17 -18.49
CA LYS A 7 45.22 -82.33 -17.46
C LYS A 7 45.37 -80.78 -17.42
N GLN A 8 44.20 -80.18 -17.07
CA GLN A 8 43.93 -79.03 -16.18
C GLN A 8 43.76 -77.59 -16.72
N LYS A 9 42.47 -77.15 -16.70
CA LYS A 9 41.88 -76.11 -15.82
C LYS A 9 42.41 -74.66 -15.97
N ARG A 10 41.57 -73.77 -16.52
CA ARG A 10 41.56 -72.34 -16.15
C ARG A 10 40.14 -71.83 -15.93
N ARG A 11 39.93 -71.35 -14.70
CA ARG A 11 38.78 -70.56 -14.23
C ARG A 11 38.99 -69.12 -14.68
N ASP A 12 37.94 -68.46 -15.20
CA ASP A 12 37.89 -67.00 -15.18
C ASP A 12 36.59 -66.49 -14.57
N ARG A 13 36.77 -65.43 -13.78
CA ARG A 13 35.95 -64.97 -12.65
C ARG A 13 34.77 -64.14 -13.11
N ALA A 14 33.56 -64.48 -12.67
CA ALA A 14 32.42 -63.57 -12.68
C ALA A 14 32.68 -62.41 -11.69
N ARG A 15 32.64 -61.16 -12.18
CA ARG A 15 32.68 -59.95 -11.33
C ARG A 15 31.33 -59.80 -10.62
N PRO A 16 31.29 -59.44 -9.33
CA PRO A 16 30.02 -59.13 -8.68
C PRO A 16 29.48 -57.81 -9.26
N ARG A 17 28.22 -57.85 -9.72
CA ARG A 17 27.44 -56.63 -10.02
C ARG A 17 27.36 -55.80 -8.75
N ARG A 18 27.90 -54.58 -8.78
CA ARG A 18 27.65 -53.56 -7.75
C ARG A 18 26.14 -53.38 -7.62
N GLN A 19 25.57 -53.86 -6.51
CA GLN A 19 24.23 -53.44 -6.08
C GLN A 19 24.35 -51.95 -5.74
N ARG A 20 23.80 -51.12 -6.61
CA ARG A 20 23.59 -49.71 -6.34
C ARG A 20 22.37 -49.66 -5.43
N ASN A 21 22.56 -49.18 -4.20
CA ASN A 21 21.51 -49.05 -3.20
C ASN A 21 20.33 -48.25 -3.79
N GLU A 22 19.15 -48.86 -3.83
CA GLU A 22 17.85 -48.25 -4.19
C GLU A 22 17.30 -47.33 -3.08
N GLN A 23 18.04 -47.14 -1.98
CA GLN A 23 17.60 -46.34 -0.82
C GLN A 23 17.92 -44.84 -0.92
N ASP A 24 18.62 -44.40 -1.96
CA ASP A 24 18.93 -42.98 -2.20
C ASP A 24 17.91 -42.28 -3.14
N ASP A 25 17.07 -43.03 -3.85
CA ASP A 25 16.16 -42.48 -4.87
C ASP A 25 14.90 -41.83 -4.26
N GLU A 26 14.37 -42.35 -3.14
CA GLU A 26 13.20 -41.74 -2.47
C GLU A 26 13.54 -40.42 -1.76
N LYS A 27 14.78 -40.28 -1.26
CA LYS A 27 15.28 -39.03 -0.67
C LYS A 27 15.69 -37.99 -1.72
N GLY A 28 15.91 -38.43 -2.97
CA GLY A 28 16.16 -37.59 -4.13
C GLY A 28 14.90 -36.89 -4.60
N ALA A 29 13.81 -37.63 -4.84
CA ALA A 29 12.58 -37.05 -5.37
C ALA A 29 12.01 -35.92 -4.48
N LEU A 30 11.87 -36.14 -3.16
CA LEU A 30 11.38 -35.09 -2.25
C LEU A 30 12.32 -33.88 -2.17
N ARG A 31 13.65 -34.08 -2.18
CA ARG A 31 14.62 -32.98 -2.18
C ARG A 31 14.62 -32.21 -3.51
N GLU A 32 14.47 -32.90 -4.63
CA GLU A 32 14.38 -32.28 -5.97
C GLU A 32 13.19 -31.33 -6.08
N TRP A 33 12.09 -31.58 -5.36
CA TRP A 33 10.96 -30.65 -5.27
C TRP A 33 11.15 -29.58 -4.18
N VAL A 34 11.80 -29.91 -3.05
CA VAL A 34 12.00 -28.97 -1.93
C VAL A 34 13.05 -27.91 -2.25
N ASP A 35 14.18 -28.27 -2.85
CA ASP A 35 15.27 -27.36 -3.17
C ASP A 35 14.84 -26.16 -4.04
N PRO A 36 14.09 -26.33 -5.15
CA PRO A 36 13.60 -25.20 -5.95
C PRO A 36 12.56 -24.37 -5.20
N ILE A 37 11.74 -24.97 -4.33
CA ILE A 37 10.78 -24.24 -3.50
C ILE A 37 11.52 -23.36 -2.49
N VAL A 38 12.51 -23.91 -1.79
CA VAL A 38 13.33 -23.15 -0.83
C VAL A 38 14.08 -22.03 -1.54
N PHE A 39 14.69 -22.33 -2.69
CA PHE A 39 15.35 -21.31 -3.50
C PHE A 39 14.38 -20.20 -3.93
N ALA A 40 13.19 -20.56 -4.42
CA ALA A 40 12.17 -19.59 -4.80
C ALA A 40 11.74 -18.73 -3.60
N VAL A 41 11.54 -19.32 -2.42
CA VAL A 41 11.20 -18.60 -1.19
C VAL A 41 12.30 -17.62 -0.80
N VAL A 42 13.57 -18.03 -0.85
CA VAL A 42 14.72 -17.16 -0.55
C VAL A 42 14.80 -16.00 -1.53
N VAL A 43 14.66 -16.27 -2.83
CA VAL A 43 14.65 -15.22 -3.86
C VAL A 43 13.49 -14.27 -3.65
N VAL A 44 12.28 -14.76 -3.39
CA VAL A 44 11.10 -13.93 -3.09
C VAL A 44 11.33 -13.08 -1.85
N LEU A 45 11.95 -13.62 -0.79
CA LEU A 45 12.28 -12.88 0.42
C LEU A 45 13.29 -11.75 0.13
N ILE A 46 14.32 -12.00 -0.67
CA ILE A 46 15.30 -10.98 -1.08
C ILE A 46 14.63 -9.91 -1.95
N VAL A 47 13.92 -10.31 -3.00
CA VAL A 47 13.23 -9.38 -3.90
C VAL A 47 12.25 -8.50 -3.12
N ARG A 48 11.51 -9.09 -2.18
CA ARG A 48 10.55 -8.35 -1.36
C ARG A 48 11.19 -7.46 -0.30
N ALA A 49 12.28 -7.96 0.31
CA ALA A 49 13.04 -7.18 1.25
C ALA A 49 13.58 -5.91 0.58
N PHE A 50 14.24 -6.03 -0.57
CA PHE A 50 15.05 -4.96 -1.14
C PHE A 50 14.42 -4.18 -2.31
N PHE A 51 13.61 -4.80 -3.15
CA PHE A 51 13.21 -4.23 -4.44
C PHE A 51 11.76 -3.73 -4.45
N VAL A 52 10.82 -4.62 -4.12
CA VAL A 52 9.39 -4.40 -4.38
C VAL A 52 8.56 -4.89 -3.21
N ASP A 53 7.64 -4.07 -2.71
CA ASP A 53 6.50 -4.56 -1.94
C ASP A 53 5.22 -4.40 -2.75
N MET A 54 4.38 -5.44 -2.74
CA MET A 54 3.00 -5.35 -3.18
C MET A 54 2.15 -5.02 -1.96
N PHE A 55 1.64 -3.79 -1.93
CA PHE A 55 0.65 -3.37 -0.93
C PHE A 55 -0.73 -3.41 -1.56
N GLN A 56 -1.64 -4.15 -0.92
CA GLN A 56 -3.06 -4.03 -1.20
C GLN A 56 -3.58 -2.82 -0.42
N ILE A 57 -4.25 -1.88 -1.08
CA ILE A 57 -4.80 -0.69 -0.43
C ILE A 57 -6.04 -1.10 0.37
N PRO A 58 -6.02 -1.10 1.72
CA PRO A 58 -7.18 -1.52 2.49
C PRO A 58 -8.21 -0.40 2.66
N THR A 59 -7.85 0.86 2.36
CA THR A 59 -8.72 2.02 2.60
C THR A 59 -8.87 2.95 1.39
N PRO A 60 -10.09 3.44 1.10
CA PRO A 60 -10.41 4.35 -0.01
C PRO A 60 -9.94 5.80 0.19
N SER A 61 -8.75 6.02 0.77
CA SER A 61 -8.27 7.40 0.97
C SER A 61 -7.78 8.08 -0.32
N MET A 62 -7.53 7.31 -1.37
CA MET A 62 -7.10 7.78 -2.71
C MET A 62 -8.14 7.40 -3.79
N GLU A 63 -9.38 7.14 -3.36
CA GLU A 63 -10.47 6.70 -4.23
C GLU A 63 -10.63 7.73 -5.39
N LYS A 64 -10.67 7.22 -6.63
CA LYS A 64 -10.57 7.89 -7.95
C LYS A 64 -9.18 8.09 -8.56
N ASN A 65 -8.09 7.95 -7.80
CA ASN A 65 -6.73 7.84 -8.37
C ASN A 65 -6.20 6.39 -8.33
N LEU A 66 -6.64 5.62 -7.34
CA LEU A 66 -6.27 4.22 -7.12
C LEU A 66 -7.52 3.48 -6.62
N LEU A 67 -7.91 2.38 -7.27
CA LEU A 67 -9.13 1.66 -6.87
C LEU A 67 -8.83 0.79 -5.65
N VAL A 68 -9.81 0.67 -4.76
CA VAL A 68 -9.72 -0.25 -3.61
C VAL A 68 -9.65 -1.68 -4.16
N GLY A 69 -8.57 -2.39 -3.82
CA GLY A 69 -8.28 -3.73 -4.34
C GLY A 69 -7.18 -3.79 -5.40
N ASP A 70 -6.74 -2.65 -5.95
CA ASP A 70 -5.59 -2.64 -6.86
C ASP A 70 -4.29 -2.91 -6.08
N TYR A 71 -3.42 -3.73 -6.68
CA TYR A 71 -2.07 -3.96 -6.19
C TYR A 71 -1.16 -2.85 -6.72
N LEU A 72 -0.56 -2.09 -5.81
CA LEU A 72 0.47 -1.14 -6.18
C LEU A 72 1.85 -1.79 -6.11
N PHE A 73 2.60 -1.65 -7.21
CA PHE A 73 4.02 -1.90 -7.23
C PHE A 73 4.73 -0.67 -6.66
N VAL A 74 5.20 -0.79 -5.41
CA VAL A 74 5.99 0.27 -4.78
C VAL A 74 7.47 -0.08 -4.93
N SER A 75 8.18 0.72 -5.72
CA SER A 75 9.63 0.62 -5.83
C SER A 75 10.28 1.23 -4.57
N LYS A 76 10.92 0.39 -3.76
CA LYS A 76 11.66 0.84 -2.58
C LYS A 76 13.02 1.45 -2.94
N LEU A 77 13.48 1.23 -4.18
CA LEU A 77 14.79 1.65 -4.65
C LEU A 77 14.84 3.14 -5.01
N HIS A 78 13.76 3.69 -5.58
CA HIS A 78 13.73 5.09 -6.01
C HIS A 78 14.07 6.05 -4.86
N TYR A 79 13.47 5.86 -3.68
CA TYR A 79 13.61 6.76 -2.54
C TYR A 79 14.57 6.27 -1.44
N GLY A 80 15.47 5.34 -1.78
CA GLY A 80 16.49 4.85 -0.86
C GLY A 80 16.01 3.73 0.06
N TYR A 81 16.61 2.55 -0.12
CA TYR A 81 16.33 1.36 0.67
C TYR A 81 16.74 1.55 2.14
N ARG A 82 15.91 1.07 3.06
CA ARG A 82 16.24 1.03 4.50
C ARG A 82 16.46 -0.43 4.91
N THR A 83 17.59 -0.69 5.57
CA THR A 83 17.86 -2.01 6.15
C THR A 83 16.85 -2.35 7.26
N PRO A 84 16.50 -3.64 7.43
CA PRO A 84 15.58 -4.05 8.49
C PRO A 84 16.14 -3.67 9.86
N ILE A 85 15.28 -3.08 10.70
CA ILE A 85 15.65 -2.59 12.03
C ILE A 85 15.42 -3.69 13.06
N THR A 86 14.40 -4.51 12.85
CA THR A 86 13.94 -5.48 13.81
C THR A 86 14.15 -6.90 13.28
N LEU A 87 14.64 -7.80 14.13
CA LEU A 87 14.72 -9.22 13.82
C LEU A 87 13.35 -9.87 14.07
N GLY A 88 12.74 -10.44 13.04
CA GLY A 88 11.44 -11.10 13.16
C GLY A 88 11.09 -11.94 11.94
N ILE A 89 9.97 -12.65 12.02
CA ILE A 89 9.52 -13.50 10.92
C ILE A 89 8.94 -12.59 9.82
N PRO A 90 9.40 -12.71 8.57
CA PRO A 90 8.81 -12.00 7.43
C PRO A 90 7.30 -12.29 7.35
N PHE A 91 6.50 -11.32 6.93
CA PHE A 91 5.04 -11.45 6.75
C PHE A 91 4.18 -11.63 8.02
N THR A 92 4.79 -11.72 9.21
CA THR A 92 4.04 -11.77 10.47
C THR A 92 4.36 -10.57 11.34
N GLN A 93 3.54 -10.33 12.36
CA GLN A 93 3.82 -9.31 13.39
C GLN A 93 4.78 -9.83 14.47
N ILE A 94 5.32 -11.04 14.34
CA ILE A 94 6.20 -11.64 15.34
C ILE A 94 7.62 -11.12 15.12
N TYR A 95 8.15 -10.43 16.13
CA TYR A 95 9.51 -9.93 16.17
C TYR A 95 10.09 -10.06 17.58
N VAL A 96 11.42 -10.05 17.70
CA VAL A 96 12.11 -10.11 18.98
C VAL A 96 12.10 -8.72 19.62
N PRO A 97 11.39 -8.49 20.74
CA PRO A 97 11.39 -7.20 21.41
C PRO A 97 12.79 -6.89 21.95
N GLY A 98 13.23 -5.64 21.80
CA GLY A 98 14.52 -5.16 22.34
C GLY A 98 15.73 -5.30 21.42
N VAL A 99 15.66 -6.08 20.35
CA VAL A 99 16.72 -6.16 19.33
C VAL A 99 16.48 -5.11 18.26
N ARG A 100 17.34 -4.07 18.23
CA ARG A 100 17.35 -3.04 17.17
C ARG A 100 18.69 -3.07 16.46
N LEU A 101 18.66 -3.38 15.18
CA LEU A 101 19.82 -3.32 14.31
C LEU A 101 20.11 -1.86 13.93
N PRO A 102 21.39 -1.46 13.81
CA PRO A 102 21.73 -0.18 13.23
C PRO A 102 21.21 -0.14 11.79
N HIS A 103 20.37 0.84 11.49
CA HIS A 103 19.75 0.97 10.20
C HIS A 103 20.28 2.19 9.48
N THR A 104 20.59 1.99 8.21
CA THR A 104 21.04 3.04 7.30
C THR A 104 20.08 3.07 6.13
N ARG A 105 19.75 4.30 5.72
CA ARG A 105 19.05 4.51 4.46
C ARG A 105 20.12 4.66 3.39
N LEU A 106 20.10 3.78 2.40
CA LEU A 106 20.93 3.92 1.22
C LEU A 106 20.44 5.13 0.40
N PRO A 107 21.33 5.83 -0.32
CA PRO A 107 20.91 6.90 -1.21
C PRO A 107 19.90 6.35 -2.23
N GLY A 108 18.83 7.11 -2.45
CA GLY A 108 17.86 6.83 -3.51
C GLY A 108 18.39 7.23 -4.88
N PHE A 109 17.70 6.79 -5.92
CA PHE A 109 17.97 7.21 -7.30
C PHE A 109 17.24 8.51 -7.67
N ASP A 110 16.20 8.88 -6.91
CA ASP A 110 15.42 10.10 -7.10
C ASP A 110 15.05 10.75 -5.76
N ASP A 111 14.79 12.06 -5.83
CA ASP A 111 14.23 12.85 -4.75
C ASP A 111 12.69 12.88 -4.83
N VAL A 112 12.06 13.20 -3.70
CA VAL A 112 10.59 13.32 -3.64
C VAL A 112 10.18 14.67 -4.21
N ASP A 113 9.30 14.65 -5.21
CA ASP A 113 8.77 15.87 -5.80
C ASP A 113 7.33 16.17 -5.37
N ARG A 114 6.94 17.43 -5.54
CA ARG A 114 5.56 17.86 -5.32
C ARG A 114 4.63 17.10 -6.25
N GLY A 115 3.55 16.60 -5.68
CA GLY A 115 2.55 15.84 -6.42
C GLY A 115 2.84 14.36 -6.48
N ASP A 116 3.99 13.87 -6.00
CA ASP A 116 4.25 12.42 -5.97
C ASP A 116 3.31 11.68 -5.02
N ALA A 117 2.91 10.48 -5.43
CA ALA A 117 2.23 9.55 -4.56
C ALA A 117 3.29 8.75 -3.80
N VAL A 118 3.47 9.04 -2.52
CA VAL A 118 4.49 8.43 -1.68
C VAL A 118 3.86 7.47 -0.67
N VAL A 119 4.59 6.39 -0.38
CA VAL A 119 4.27 5.46 0.70
C VAL A 119 5.21 5.73 1.85
N PHE A 120 4.66 5.99 3.03
CA PHE A 120 5.44 6.28 4.23
C PHE A 120 4.82 5.61 5.46
N ASN A 121 5.61 5.55 6.53
CA ASN A 121 5.22 4.89 7.76
C ASN A 121 4.45 5.87 8.63
N TYR A 122 3.24 5.51 9.07
CA TYR A 122 2.36 6.37 9.83
C TYR A 122 3.05 6.84 11.13
N PRO A 123 3.33 8.14 11.32
CA PRO A 123 4.22 8.59 12.39
C PRO A 123 3.73 8.26 13.80
N ALA A 124 2.41 8.30 14.04
CA ALA A 124 1.81 8.04 15.34
C ALA A 124 1.67 6.55 15.70
N ASP A 125 2.01 5.65 14.78
CA ASP A 125 2.08 4.23 15.09
C ASP A 125 3.22 3.97 16.09
N PRO A 126 2.95 3.35 17.27
CA PRO A 126 3.96 3.09 18.29
C PRO A 126 4.94 1.97 17.92
N HIS A 127 4.67 1.18 16.87
CA HIS A 127 5.53 0.08 16.46
C HIS A 127 6.91 0.56 15.99
N PRO A 128 7.94 -0.33 15.98
CA PRO A 128 9.21 -0.08 15.32
C PRO A 128 9.01 0.40 13.89
N VAL A 129 9.89 1.26 13.39
CA VAL A 129 9.69 1.97 12.12
C VAL A 129 9.43 1.02 10.96
N ASP A 130 10.11 -0.13 10.88
CA ASP A 130 9.95 -1.17 9.86
C ASP A 130 8.67 -2.02 10.01
N ARG A 131 7.91 -1.83 11.09
CA ARG A 131 6.65 -2.51 11.40
C ARG A 131 5.44 -1.56 11.50
N LYS A 132 5.66 -0.26 11.28
CA LYS A 132 4.59 0.73 11.27
C LYS A 132 3.67 0.52 10.08
N MET A 133 2.40 0.88 10.26
CA MET A 133 1.42 0.92 9.18
C MET A 133 1.87 1.84 8.05
N HIS A 134 1.75 1.37 6.81
CA HIS A 134 2.04 2.17 5.62
C HIS A 134 0.84 2.99 5.18
N TYR A 135 1.08 4.27 4.89
CA TYR A 135 0.09 5.20 4.36
C TYR A 135 0.53 5.65 2.98
N ILE A 136 -0.43 5.74 2.06
CA ILE A 136 -0.21 6.28 0.72
C ILE A 136 -0.88 7.65 0.65
N LYS A 137 -0.09 8.69 0.41
CA LYS A 137 -0.59 10.07 0.27
C LYS A 137 0.13 10.78 -0.85
N ARG A 138 -0.44 11.90 -1.29
CA ARG A 138 0.19 12.79 -2.26
C ARG A 138 1.00 13.87 -1.54
N VAL A 139 2.21 14.13 -2.01
CA VAL A 139 3.05 15.23 -1.53
C VAL A 139 2.46 16.55 -2.01
N ILE A 140 2.16 17.46 -1.07
CA ILE A 140 1.61 18.79 -1.38
C ILE A 140 2.62 19.88 -1.03
N GLY A 141 3.17 19.85 0.18
CA GLY A 141 4.24 20.75 0.62
C GLY A 141 5.59 20.07 0.70
N MET A 142 6.63 20.86 0.45
CA MET A 142 8.04 20.50 0.52
C MET A 142 8.72 21.20 1.70
N PRO A 143 9.93 20.77 2.11
CA PRO A 143 10.71 21.48 3.11
C PRO A 143 10.90 22.96 2.72
N GLY A 144 10.60 23.87 3.64
CA GLY A 144 10.66 25.32 3.41
C GLY A 144 9.30 25.98 3.14
N ASP A 145 8.27 25.20 2.78
CA ASP A 145 6.96 25.75 2.47
C ASP A 145 6.16 26.18 3.70
N THR A 146 5.32 27.19 3.49
CA THR A 146 4.21 27.52 4.37
C THR A 146 2.89 27.01 3.78
N LEU A 147 2.25 26.05 4.44
CA LEU A 147 0.94 25.53 4.03
C LEU A 147 -0.18 26.18 4.85
N SER A 148 -1.25 26.60 4.17
CA SER A 148 -2.52 26.93 4.83
C SER A 148 -3.70 26.37 4.05
N VAL A 149 -4.80 26.03 4.73
CA VAL A 149 -6.02 25.54 4.09
C VAL A 149 -7.15 26.52 4.35
N ARG A 150 -7.62 27.21 3.31
CA ARG A 150 -8.68 28.21 3.40
C ARG A 150 -9.81 27.78 2.48
N ASP A 151 -11.03 27.66 3.02
CA ASP A 151 -12.22 27.27 2.26
C ASP A 151 -12.02 26.01 1.40
N LYS A 152 -11.34 25.01 1.96
CA LYS A 152 -10.94 23.73 1.31
C LYS A 152 -9.88 23.84 0.21
N VAL A 153 -9.33 25.01 -0.04
CA VAL A 153 -8.22 25.22 -0.96
C VAL A 153 -6.92 25.24 -0.18
N VAL A 154 -5.97 24.40 -0.58
CA VAL A 154 -4.61 24.44 -0.04
C VAL A 154 -3.88 25.62 -0.68
N HIS A 155 -3.22 26.42 0.15
CA HIS A 155 -2.35 27.51 -0.26
C HIS A 155 -0.92 27.15 0.14
N ILE A 156 0.03 27.42 -0.75
CA ILE A 156 1.45 27.20 -0.55
C ILE A 156 2.13 28.55 -0.70
N ASP A 157 2.78 29.02 0.37
CA ASP A 157 3.41 30.34 0.43
C ASP A 157 2.44 31.49 0.08
N GLY A 158 1.17 31.31 0.47
CA GLY A 158 0.09 32.25 0.18
C GLY A 158 -0.62 32.02 -1.15
N GLU A 159 -0.02 31.28 -2.09
CA GLU A 159 -0.59 31.04 -3.41
C GLU A 159 -1.59 29.87 -3.42
N PRO A 160 -2.83 30.07 -3.92
CA PRO A 160 -3.84 29.02 -3.95
C PRO A 160 -3.48 27.90 -4.94
N ARG A 161 -3.62 26.66 -4.50
CA ARG A 161 -3.52 25.47 -5.36
C ARG A 161 -4.93 24.96 -5.67
N PRO A 162 -5.42 25.13 -6.92
CA PRO A 162 -6.76 24.70 -7.26
C PRO A 162 -6.88 23.18 -7.18
N LEU A 163 -8.07 22.72 -6.79
CA LEU A 163 -8.39 21.29 -6.73
C LEU A 163 -8.30 20.69 -8.13
N GLY A 164 -7.62 19.55 -8.24
CA GLY A 164 -7.57 18.77 -9.47
C GLY A 164 -8.97 18.30 -9.90
N LYS A 165 -9.18 18.08 -11.20
CA LYS A 165 -10.49 17.72 -11.78
C LYS A 165 -11.14 16.48 -11.13
N LYS A 166 -10.32 15.52 -10.69
CA LYS A 166 -10.74 14.27 -10.04
C LYS A 166 -10.77 14.35 -8.51
N MET A 167 -10.30 15.45 -7.92
CA MET A 167 -10.27 15.60 -6.47
C MET A 167 -11.69 15.80 -5.95
N GLU A 168 -12.05 14.98 -4.97
CA GLU A 168 -13.31 15.11 -4.26
C GLU A 168 -13.12 15.90 -2.99
N GLN A 169 -14.18 16.61 -2.61
CA GLN A 169 -14.26 17.20 -1.29
C GLN A 169 -15.66 17.02 -0.74
N GLN A 170 -15.79 17.27 0.56
CA GLN A 170 -17.07 17.22 1.23
C GLN A 170 -17.83 18.53 1.02
N TRP A 171 -19.08 18.41 0.58
CA TRP A 171 -20.02 19.51 0.37
C TRP A 171 -21.24 19.34 1.27
N THR A 172 -21.92 20.45 1.55
CA THR A 172 -23.24 20.47 2.18
C THR A 172 -24.24 20.97 1.14
N ALA A 173 -25.19 20.11 0.78
CA ALA A 173 -26.32 20.44 -0.08
C ALA A 173 -27.54 20.80 0.79
N TYR A 174 -28.15 21.93 0.48
CA TYR A 174 -29.35 22.45 1.14
C TYR A 174 -30.55 22.12 0.26
N LYS A 175 -31.46 21.29 0.79
CA LYS A 175 -32.68 20.86 0.10
C LYS A 175 -33.80 21.85 0.36
N SER A 176 -34.62 22.08 -0.66
CA SER A 176 -35.81 22.93 -0.59
C SER A 176 -36.92 22.32 0.28
N ASP A 177 -37.05 20.98 0.29
CA ASP A 177 -38.03 20.26 1.11
C ASP A 177 -37.34 19.15 1.94
N PRO A 178 -37.57 19.09 3.27
CA PRO A 178 -37.04 18.02 4.12
C PRO A 178 -37.45 16.61 3.67
N ARG A 179 -38.61 16.45 3.03
CA ARG A 179 -39.14 15.16 2.54
C ARG A 179 -38.40 14.62 1.31
N VAL A 180 -37.68 15.47 0.60
CA VAL A 180 -36.92 15.06 -0.59
C VAL A 180 -35.84 14.06 -0.19
N ARG A 181 -35.89 12.88 -0.80
CA ARG A 181 -34.89 11.82 -0.63
C ARG A 181 -33.94 11.80 -1.82
N LEU A 182 -32.65 11.92 -1.55
CA LEU A 182 -31.60 11.76 -2.55
C LEU A 182 -31.31 10.27 -2.69
N SER A 183 -31.75 9.66 -3.80
CA SER A 183 -31.45 8.26 -4.08
C SER A 183 -30.00 8.10 -4.56
N GLY A 184 -29.30 7.09 -4.05
CA GLY A 184 -27.90 6.82 -4.44
C GLY A 184 -27.74 6.63 -5.95
N ARG A 185 -28.68 5.95 -6.62
CA ARG A 185 -28.66 5.79 -8.09
C ARG A 185 -28.72 7.11 -8.85
N ARG A 186 -29.48 8.10 -8.35
CA ARG A 186 -29.59 9.41 -9.00
C ARG A 186 -28.33 10.25 -8.76
N LEU A 187 -27.78 10.18 -7.55
CA LEU A 187 -26.51 10.81 -7.19
C LEU A 187 -25.34 10.26 -8.02
N ALA A 188 -25.28 8.94 -8.19
CA ALA A 188 -24.25 8.29 -9.00
C ALA A 188 -24.25 8.78 -10.46
N ARG A 189 -25.43 9.01 -11.08
CA ARG A 189 -25.55 9.54 -12.45
C ARG A 189 -24.95 10.94 -12.62
N ILE A 190 -24.94 11.74 -11.56
CA ILE A 190 -24.34 13.07 -11.57
C ILE A 190 -22.92 13.07 -11.01
N GLY A 191 -22.34 11.91 -10.73
CA GLY A 191 -20.97 11.74 -10.24
C GLY A 191 -20.79 12.10 -8.77
N VAL A 192 -21.83 11.92 -7.95
CA VAL A 192 -21.78 12.02 -6.49
C VAL A 192 -21.77 10.60 -5.91
N ASP A 193 -20.67 10.23 -5.29
CA ASP A 193 -20.41 8.83 -4.91
C ASP A 193 -21.07 8.45 -3.59
N SER A 194 -21.11 9.39 -2.65
CA SER A 194 -21.66 9.15 -1.32
C SER A 194 -22.39 10.39 -0.79
N ALA A 195 -23.48 10.11 -0.07
CA ALA A 195 -24.29 11.10 0.60
C ALA A 195 -24.76 10.60 1.96
N TRP A 196 -24.69 11.46 2.97
CA TRP A 196 -25.09 11.14 4.34
C TRP A 196 -26.07 12.19 4.85
N ALA A 197 -27.14 11.72 5.48
CA ALA A 197 -28.06 12.60 6.18
C ALA A 197 -27.32 13.30 7.33
N THR A 198 -27.67 14.57 7.58
CA THR A 198 -27.23 15.27 8.77
C THR A 198 -28.35 15.27 9.80
N ARG A 199 -28.10 15.82 11.00
CA ARG A 199 -29.15 16.05 12.01
C ARG A 199 -30.28 16.96 11.50
N SER A 200 -30.01 17.78 10.47
CA SER A 200 -31.00 18.64 9.85
C SER A 200 -31.59 17.95 8.62
N PRO A 201 -32.93 17.79 8.54
CA PRO A 201 -33.57 17.07 7.45
C PRO A 201 -33.47 17.81 6.11
N THR A 202 -33.12 19.10 6.10
CA THR A 202 -32.88 19.90 4.90
C THR A 202 -31.41 19.95 4.48
N LYS A 203 -30.48 19.34 5.25
CA LYS A 203 -29.06 19.34 4.93
C LYS A 203 -28.57 17.91 4.67
N VAL A 204 -27.91 17.72 3.54
CA VAL A 204 -27.25 16.47 3.19
C VAL A 204 -25.78 16.75 2.93
N ARG A 205 -24.92 15.89 3.47
CA ARG A 205 -23.49 15.95 3.26
C ARG A 205 -23.14 15.00 2.11
N VAL A 206 -22.30 15.44 1.17
CA VAL A 206 -21.89 14.62 0.03
C VAL A 206 -20.39 14.71 -0.21
N ASN A 207 -19.76 13.63 -0.69
CA ASN A 207 -18.44 13.73 -1.32
C ASN A 207 -18.61 13.79 -2.83
N ALA A 208 -17.97 14.79 -3.43
CA ALA A 208 -18.10 15.04 -4.86
C ALA A 208 -16.94 15.89 -5.38
N THR A 209 -16.62 15.73 -6.66
CA THR A 209 -15.81 16.72 -7.41
C THR A 209 -16.55 18.04 -7.54
N THR A 210 -15.82 19.14 -7.80
CA THR A 210 -16.43 20.46 -8.07
C THR A 210 -17.44 20.41 -9.22
N SER A 211 -17.19 19.60 -10.26
CA SER A 211 -18.12 19.44 -11.38
C SER A 211 -19.41 18.74 -10.97
N ALA A 212 -19.32 17.70 -10.12
CA ALA A 212 -20.46 16.97 -9.61
C ALA A 212 -21.28 17.80 -8.63
N ALA A 213 -20.62 18.62 -7.79
CA ALA A 213 -21.30 19.56 -6.89
C ALA A 213 -22.14 20.59 -7.67
N ARG A 214 -21.63 21.11 -8.80
CA ARG A 214 -22.40 22.00 -9.68
C ARG A 214 -23.62 21.31 -10.29
N ARG A 215 -23.48 20.06 -10.76
CA ARG A 215 -24.62 19.26 -11.25
C ARG A 215 -25.64 18.97 -10.15
N LEU A 216 -25.18 18.74 -8.92
CA LEU A 216 -26.05 18.58 -7.76
C LEU A 216 -26.83 19.86 -7.46
N GLN A 217 -26.19 21.02 -7.53
CA GLN A 217 -26.83 22.32 -7.35
C GLN A 217 -27.89 22.62 -8.42
N ALA A 218 -27.73 22.09 -9.64
CA ALA A 218 -28.69 22.30 -10.73
C ALA A 218 -30.01 21.50 -10.57
N LEU A 219 -30.15 20.68 -9.52
CA LEU A 219 -31.39 19.94 -9.27
C LEU A 219 -32.46 20.85 -8.68
N ALA A 220 -33.69 20.77 -9.20
CA ALA A 220 -34.81 21.63 -8.79
C ALA A 220 -35.16 21.61 -7.30
N TYR A 221 -34.71 20.60 -6.55
CA TYR A 221 -34.97 20.43 -5.12
C TYR A 221 -33.75 20.74 -4.24
N ILE A 222 -32.70 21.35 -4.80
CA ILE A 222 -31.50 21.80 -4.11
C ILE A 222 -31.41 23.32 -4.23
N ASP A 223 -31.49 24.03 -3.11
CA ASP A 223 -31.40 25.50 -3.08
C ASP A 223 -29.95 25.97 -3.27
N SER A 224 -29.01 25.27 -2.62
CA SER A 224 -27.58 25.60 -2.73
C SER A 224 -26.69 24.44 -2.36
N VAL A 225 -25.46 24.46 -2.85
CA VAL A 225 -24.39 23.53 -2.47
C VAL A 225 -23.17 24.36 -2.05
N ARG A 226 -22.68 24.14 -0.83
CA ARG A 226 -21.53 24.88 -0.27
C ARG A 226 -20.46 23.91 0.19
N ALA A 227 -19.19 24.30 0.10
CA ALA A 227 -18.11 23.50 0.65
C ALA A 227 -18.34 23.30 2.15
N PHE A 228 -18.18 22.07 2.66
CA PHE A 228 -18.33 21.83 4.08
C PHE A 228 -17.08 22.28 4.83
N ILE A 229 -17.14 23.45 5.47
CA ILE A 229 -16.07 23.95 6.32
C ILE A 229 -16.31 23.45 7.75
N ALA A 230 -15.35 22.70 8.29
CA ALA A 230 -15.38 22.28 9.68
C ALA A 230 -15.12 23.49 10.59
N ASP A 231 -15.70 23.50 11.79
CA ASP A 231 -15.33 24.51 12.78
C ASP A 231 -13.84 24.37 13.18
N ARG A 232 -13.24 25.48 13.61
CA ARG A 232 -11.81 25.57 13.90
C ARG A 232 -11.34 24.55 14.95
N ARG A 233 -12.18 24.28 15.95
CA ARG A 233 -11.87 23.31 17.02
C ARG A 233 -11.82 21.90 16.45
N THR A 234 -12.82 21.50 15.67
CA THR A 234 -12.84 20.20 14.99
C THR A 234 -11.68 20.06 14.00
N ALA A 235 -11.33 21.13 13.29
CA ALA A 235 -10.22 21.13 12.33
C ALA A 235 -8.86 20.87 13.02
N ASP A 236 -8.58 21.51 14.15
CA ASP A 236 -7.30 21.34 14.87
C ASP A 236 -7.08 19.89 15.37
N TYR A 237 -8.16 19.19 15.74
CA TYR A 237 -8.09 17.77 16.12
C TYR A 237 -7.97 16.81 14.93
N GLN A 238 -8.37 17.24 13.73
CA GLN A 238 -8.26 16.43 12.51
C GLN A 238 -6.92 16.61 11.78
N LEU A 239 -6.18 17.68 12.11
CA LEU A 239 -4.84 17.92 11.59
C LEU A 239 -3.80 17.14 12.41
N PHE A 240 -2.74 16.72 11.73
CA PHE A 240 -1.65 15.96 12.36
C PHE A 240 -0.35 16.77 12.39
N PRO A 241 0.37 16.80 13.53
CA PRO A 241 -0.06 16.32 14.85
C PRO A 241 -1.17 17.21 15.46
N PRO A 242 -2.15 16.62 16.18
CA PRO A 242 -3.28 17.38 16.72
C PRO A 242 -2.86 18.33 17.83
N GLY A 243 -3.65 19.39 18.06
CA GLY A 243 -3.43 20.30 19.20
C GLY A 243 -2.27 21.28 19.02
N ARG A 244 -1.86 21.54 17.78
CA ARG A 244 -0.76 22.48 17.44
C ARG A 244 -1.27 23.89 17.17
N ASN A 245 -2.57 24.16 17.32
CA ASN A 245 -3.20 25.45 17.02
C ASN A 245 -2.85 25.94 15.61
N TYR A 246 -3.13 25.11 14.62
CA TYR A 246 -2.92 25.50 13.22
C TYR A 246 -3.71 26.80 12.92
N SER A 247 -3.03 27.77 12.30
CA SER A 247 -3.56 29.08 11.95
C SER A 247 -4.36 29.07 10.66
#